data_AF-A0A956WGU9-F1
#
_entry.id   AF-A0A956WGU9-F1
#
_cell.length_a   1.000
_cell.length_b   1.000
_cell.length_c   1.000
_cell.angle_alpha   90.00
_cell.angle_beta   90.00
_cell.angle_gamma   90.00
#
_symmetry.space_group_name_H-M   'P 1'
#
loop_
_entity.id
_entity.type
_entity.pdbx_description
1 polymer ?
#
loop_
_entity_poly.entity_id
_entity_poly.type
_entity_poly.pdbx_seq_one_letter_code
_entity_poly.pdbx_strand_id
1 'polypeptide(L)'
;LSVLVINQKLPDPGALGRIARQVHASMARAIQPFHMAVDGDVLFAVSTNAVESPLHEMLLATAASEVAWDAVLASVPGYGQR
;
A
#
# COMPACT_ATOMS: atom_id res chain seq x y z
N LEU A 1 8.68 6.41 4.38
CA LEU A 1 8.16 5.46 5.40
C LEU A 1 6.65 5.43 5.30
N SER A 2 6.05 4.25 5.15
CA SER A 2 4.60 4.08 4.99
C SER A 2 4.07 2.88 5.77
N VAL A 3 2.78 2.91 6.10
CA VAL A 3 2.07 1.78 6.72
C VAL A 3 0.78 1.51 5.95
N LEU A 4 0.59 0.27 5.53
CA LEU A 4 -0.65 -0.25 4.97
C LEU A 4 -1.36 -1.09 6.03
N VAL A 5 -2.59 -0.71 6.39
CA VAL A 5 -3.45 -1.48 7.29
C VAL A 5 -4.67 -1.97 6.54
N ILE A 6 -4.90 -3.28 6.60
CA ILE A 6 -6.11 -3.94 6.10
C ILE A 6 -6.78 -4.71 7.25
N ASN A 7 -8.03 -5.10 7.07
CA ASN A 7 -8.75 -5.91 8.05
C ASN A 7 -9.15 -7.30 7.53
N GLN A 8 -8.88 -7.57 6.25
CA GLN A 8 -9.23 -8.83 5.62
C GLN A 8 -8.32 -9.96 6.12
N LYS A 9 -8.94 -11.08 6.49
CA LYS A 9 -8.24 -12.35 6.70
C LYS A 9 -7.70 -12.87 5.38
N LEU A 10 -6.44 -13.28 5.40
CA LEU A 10 -5.72 -13.66 4.19
C LEU A 10 -5.63 -15.18 4.04
N PRO A 11 -5.63 -15.69 2.78
CA PRO A 11 -5.75 -17.12 2.50
C PRO A 11 -4.50 -17.92 2.90
N ASP A 12 -3.32 -17.29 2.87
CA ASP A 12 -2.05 -17.91 3.23
C ASP A 12 -1.08 -16.90 3.89
N PRO A 13 -0.07 -17.38 4.64
CA PRO A 13 0.89 -16.50 5.31
C PRO A 13 1.70 -15.59 4.37
N GLY A 14 1.84 -15.95 3.08
CA GLY A 14 2.60 -15.18 2.10
C GLY A 14 1.80 -14.05 1.46
N ALA A 15 0.47 -14.10 1.51
CA ALA A 15 -0.44 -13.14 0.89
C ALA A 15 -0.15 -11.69 1.31
N LEU A 16 0.06 -11.44 2.62
CA LEU A 16 0.34 -10.09 3.12
C LEU A 16 1.63 -9.52 2.53
N GLY A 17 2.66 -10.37 2.39
CA GLY A 17 3.93 -9.98 1.77
C GLY A 17 3.80 -9.72 0.27
N ARG A 18 2.94 -10.45 -0.45
CA ARG A 18 2.64 -10.18 -1.87
C ARG A 18 1.92 -8.85 -2.03
N ILE A 19 0.87 -8.62 -1.24
CA ILE A 19 0.14 -7.33 -1.19
C ILE A 19 1.09 -6.18 -0.89
N ALA A 20 1.93 -6.31 0.15
CA ALA A 20 2.89 -5.27 0.54
C ALA A 20 3.83 -4.88 -0.59
N ARG A 21 4.44 -5.87 -1.28
CA ARG A 21 5.35 -5.60 -2.40
C ARG A 21 4.66 -4.93 -3.57
N GLN A 22 3.45 -5.39 -3.92
CA GLN A 22 2.67 -4.79 -5.01
C GLN A 22 2.33 -3.33 -4.69
N VAL A 23 1.80 -3.06 -3.50
CA VAL A 23 1.44 -1.69 -3.08
C VAL A 23 2.68 -0.80 -3.01
N HIS A 24 3.77 -1.28 -2.41
CA HIS A 24 5.01 -0.50 -2.32
C HIS A 24 5.54 -0.14 -3.70
N ALA A 25 5.65 -1.10 -4.62
CA ALA A 25 6.09 -0.84 -6.00
C ALA A 25 5.15 0.12 -6.75
N SER A 26 3.84 0.04 -6.49
CA SER A 26 2.84 0.92 -7.14
C SER A 26 3.02 2.41 -6.80
N MET A 27 3.70 2.73 -5.68
CA MET A 27 3.96 4.11 -5.25
C MET A 27 4.90 4.85 -6.20
N ALA A 28 5.68 4.14 -7.04
CA ALA A 28 6.50 4.74 -8.09
C ALA A 28 5.68 5.53 -9.14
N ARG A 29 4.35 5.36 -9.16
CA ARG A 29 3.46 6.20 -9.98
C ARG A 29 3.32 7.62 -9.40
N ALA A 30 3.39 7.77 -8.08
CA ALA A 30 3.24 9.05 -7.38
C ALA A 30 4.58 9.68 -6.96
N ILE A 31 5.63 8.87 -6.78
CA ILE A 31 6.97 9.31 -6.37
C ILE A 31 7.96 8.94 -7.48
N GLN A 32 8.70 9.91 -8.00
CA GLN A 32 9.67 9.68 -9.06
C GLN A 32 10.96 10.52 -8.87
N PRO A 33 12.15 9.90 -8.87
CA PRO A 33 12.38 8.45 -8.84
C PRO A 33 11.99 7.82 -7.49
N PHE A 34 11.85 6.48 -7.44
CA PHE A 34 11.48 5.73 -6.23
C PHE A 34 12.34 4.46 -6.11
N HIS A 35 12.57 3.96 -4.89
CA HIS A 35 13.46 2.82 -4.62
C HIS A 35 14.90 3.03 -5.10
N MET A 36 15.42 4.25 -5.03
CA MET A 36 16.83 4.52 -5.32
C MET A 36 17.73 3.98 -4.20
N ALA A 37 19.02 3.76 -4.52
CA ALA A 37 20.00 3.30 -3.53
C ALA A 37 20.17 4.25 -2.33
N VAL A 38 19.80 5.52 -2.48
CA VAL A 38 19.83 6.55 -1.43
C VAL A 38 18.52 6.62 -0.64
N ASP A 39 17.47 5.92 -1.08
CA ASP A 39 16.16 5.94 -0.45
C ASP A 39 16.06 4.88 0.65
N GLY A 40 15.54 5.29 1.81
CA GLY A 40 15.21 4.40 2.93
C GLY A 40 13.76 3.91 2.88
N ASP A 41 13.26 3.55 1.70
CA ASP A 41 11.86 3.20 1.49
C ASP A 41 11.46 1.93 2.26
N VAL A 42 10.55 2.11 3.23
CA VAL A 42 10.00 1.00 4.03
C VAL A 42 8.50 1.12 4.07
N LEU A 43 7.81 0.03 3.71
CA LEU A 43 6.38 -0.16 3.87
C LEU A 43 6.12 -1.30 4.86
N PHE A 44 5.41 -1.00 5.94
CA PHE A 44 4.88 -2.01 6.86
C PHE A 44 3.45 -2.37 6.44
N ALA A 45 3.17 -3.66 6.24
CA ALA A 45 1.82 -4.13 5.98
C ALA A 45 1.29 -4.89 7.20
N VAL A 46 0.08 -4.57 7.63
CA VAL A 46 -0.57 -5.16 8.80
C VAL A 46 -1.99 -5.55 8.43
N SER A 47 -2.40 -6.76 8.81
CA SER A 47 -3.81 -7.16 8.82
C SER A 47 -4.31 -7.34 10.24
N THR A 48 -5.49 -6.81 10.55
CA THR A 48 -6.17 -7.08 11.83
C THR A 48 -6.90 -8.43 11.84
N ASN A 49 -6.97 -9.13 10.70
CA ASN A 49 -7.64 -10.43 10.54
C ASN A 49 -9.11 -10.46 11.03
N ALA A 50 -9.82 -9.33 10.95
CA ALA A 50 -11.16 -9.19 11.49
C ALA A 50 -12.28 -9.63 10.52
N VAL A 51 -12.05 -9.61 9.21
CA VAL A 51 -13.10 -9.79 8.19
C VAL A 51 -12.78 -10.94 7.25
N GLU A 52 -13.69 -11.92 7.16
CA GLU A 52 -13.74 -12.88 6.04
C GLU A 52 -14.30 -12.16 4.81
N SER A 53 -13.64 -12.27 3.66
CA SER A 53 -14.04 -11.57 2.44
C SER A 53 -13.76 -12.45 1.22
N PRO A 54 -14.68 -12.49 0.23
CA PRO A 54 -14.44 -13.18 -1.03
C PRO A 54 -13.49 -12.41 -1.96
N LEU A 55 -13.07 -11.18 -1.57
CA LEU A 55 -12.21 -10.35 -2.40
C LEU A 55 -10.83 -11.00 -2.56
N HIS A 56 -10.44 -11.25 -3.81
CA HIS A 56 -9.13 -11.81 -4.12
C HIS A 56 -8.00 -10.84 -3.72
N GLU A 57 -6.89 -11.37 -3.21
CA GLU A 57 -5.74 -10.60 -2.70
C GLU A 57 -5.17 -9.60 -3.73
N MET A 58 -5.17 -9.97 -5.01
CA MET A 58 -4.74 -9.09 -6.10
C MET A 58 -5.62 -7.85 -6.22
N LEU A 59 -6.95 -8.01 -6.12
CA LEU A 59 -7.89 -6.87 -6.20
C LEU A 59 -7.79 -6.01 -4.94
N LEU A 60 -7.61 -6.65 -3.77
CA LEU A 60 -7.33 -5.93 -2.53
C LEU A 60 -6.05 -5.09 -2.65
N ALA A 61 -4.97 -5.64 -3.21
CA ALA A 61 -3.72 -4.93 -3.44
C ALA A 61 -3.87 -3.78 -4.45
N THR A 62 -4.67 -3.96 -5.50
CA THR A 62 -4.99 -2.86 -6.44
C THR A 62 -5.73 -1.73 -5.75
N ALA A 63 -6.79 -2.03 -4.98
CA ALA A 63 -7.51 -1.00 -4.23
C ALA A 63 -6.60 -0.30 -3.21
N ALA A 64 -5.77 -1.07 -2.48
CA ALA A 64 -4.79 -0.53 -1.55
C ALA A 64 -3.71 0.33 -2.22
N SER A 65 -3.37 0.05 -3.49
CA SER A 65 -2.43 0.86 -4.28
C SER A 65 -2.98 2.24 -4.60
N GLU A 66 -4.29 2.37 -4.83
CA GLU A 66 -4.94 3.67 -5.02
C GLU A 66 -5.02 4.44 -3.70
N VAL A 67 -5.34 3.77 -2.59
CA VAL A 67 -5.29 4.39 -1.26
C VAL A 67 -3.89 4.89 -0.92
N ALA A 68 -2.85 4.12 -1.28
CA ALA A 68 -1.47 4.53 -1.10
C ALA A 68 -1.11 5.75 -1.96
N TRP A 69 -1.61 5.82 -3.20
CA TRP A 69 -1.46 7.00 -4.04
C TRP A 69 -2.09 8.23 -3.37
N ASP A 70 -3.36 8.13 -2.98
CA ASP A 70 -4.08 9.23 -2.33
C ASP A 70 -3.36 9.69 -1.06
N ALA A 71 -2.84 8.76 -0.27
CA ALA A 71 -2.05 9.06 0.92
C ALA A 71 -0.74 9.81 0.59
N VAL A 72 -0.04 9.42 -0.49
CA VAL A 72 1.16 10.15 -0.95
C VAL A 72 0.79 11.57 -1.35
N LEU A 73 -0.26 11.76 -2.15
CA LEU A 73 -0.66 13.10 -2.58
C LEU A 73 -1.13 13.96 -1.39
N ALA A 74 -1.93 13.41 -0.49
CA ALA A 74 -2.38 14.08 0.72
C ALA A 74 -1.22 14.46 1.67
N SER A 75 -0.07 13.79 1.57
CA SER A 75 1.12 14.12 2.36
C SER A 75 1.87 15.36 1.86
N VAL A 76 1.56 15.84 0.65
CA VAL A 76 2.17 17.05 0.07
C VAL A 76 1.47 18.30 0.62
N PRO A 77 2.21 19.25 1.22
CA PRO A 77 1.61 20.49 1.73
C PRO A 77 0.84 21.26 0.66
N GLY A 78 -0.40 21.66 0.96
CA GLY A 78 -1.25 22.44 0.06
C GLY A 78 -1.97 21.63 -1.02
N TYR A 79 -1.82 20.29 -1.03
CA TYR A 79 -2.62 19.42 -1.90
C TYR A 79 -4.12 19.52 -1.52
N GLY A 80 -4.99 19.78 -2.51
CA GLY A 80 -6.44 19.92 -2.33
C GLY A 80 -6.97 21.32 -1.93
N GLN A 81 -6.09 22.32 -1.80
CA GLN A 81 -6.45 23.72 -1.46
C GLN A 81 -6.63 24.63 -2.70
N ARG A 82 -6.98 24.06 -3.86
CA ARG A 82 -7.22 24.77 -5.12
C ARG A 82 -8.56 24.38 -5.71
#